data_AF-A0AB39YLW9-F1
#
_entry.id   AF-A0AB39YLW9-F1
#
_cell.length_a   1.000
_cell.length_b   1.000
_cell.length_c   1.000
_cell.angle_alpha   90.00
_cell.angle_beta   90.00
_cell.angle_gamma   90.00
#
_symmetry.space_group_name_H-M   'P 1'
#
loop_
_entity.id
_entity.type
_entity.pdbx_description
1 polymer ?
#
loop_
_entity_poly.entity_id
_entity_poly.type
_entity_poly.pdbx_seq_one_letter_code
_entity_poly.pdbx_strand_id
1 'polypeptide(L)'
;MRALKAKKVLPFIGAGFSTAAGLPGWLGLLEDIYSRMDDPKLEFDDVKSSCNGDPLRIAEYMFLLAGEQIGPLRHRMATSLAPPQNFLSSAHIELSNLDLPVVYTTNFDELIEETYRQLGIPYARMATTRDLALDRAGRRRVMKFHGDMQHDSSLVLTEKSFFDRLEFSNPLDIRLRSDLLGKSILFLGYGFGDVNIRVLWHRLGQLMSDVPTEERPHSFIVRLDADPVLERLDRSVGLTTIVLDPEANKKTPEEKTVLLERFMLQLTLESHAEEQAGPDPVCSPRILQDAAEILRRTEVQPLSPPEAQLLEAASSRSLPERVRQYAEDLLDAYSKATLYGDAAEFRKRYVLNFDLSFSPEEE
;
A
#
# COMPACT_ATOMS: atom_id res chain seq x y z
N MET A 1 8.56 -6.47 -13.69
CA MET A 1 8.69 -7.92 -13.36
C MET A 1 10.10 -8.38 -13.00
N ARG A 2 11.12 -8.29 -13.88
CA ARG A 2 12.49 -8.77 -13.56
C ARG A 2 13.05 -8.23 -12.23
N ALA A 3 12.90 -6.94 -11.96
CA ALA A 3 13.35 -6.33 -10.70
C ALA A 3 12.58 -6.83 -9.47
N LEU A 4 11.28 -7.14 -9.60
CA LEU A 4 10.48 -7.72 -8.50
C LEU A 4 10.97 -9.12 -8.16
N LYS A 5 11.14 -9.99 -9.17
CA LYS A 5 11.68 -11.35 -9.00
C LYS A 5 13.08 -11.35 -8.36
N ALA A 6 13.91 -10.37 -8.71
CA ALA A 6 15.23 -10.20 -8.11
C ALA A 6 15.22 -9.50 -6.73
N LYS A 7 14.05 -9.19 -6.16
CA LYS A 7 13.86 -8.42 -4.92
C LYS A 7 14.60 -7.08 -4.91
N LYS A 8 14.68 -6.44 -6.09
CA LYS A 8 15.31 -5.13 -6.34
C LYS A 8 14.29 -3.99 -6.51
N VAL A 9 13.05 -4.20 -6.06
CA VAL A 9 12.03 -3.15 -6.00
C VAL A 9 11.81 -2.73 -4.56
N LEU A 10 11.68 -1.42 -4.35
CA LEU A 10 11.29 -0.79 -3.10
C LEU A 10 9.88 -0.22 -3.26
N PRO A 11 8.86 -0.83 -2.65
CA PRO A 11 7.55 -0.20 -2.57
C PRO A 11 7.67 1.05 -1.71
N PHE A 12 7.14 2.16 -2.21
CA PHE A 12 7.03 3.42 -1.49
C PHE A 12 5.57 3.81 -1.42
N ILE A 13 5.00 3.67 -0.23
CA ILE A 13 3.57 3.76 0.01
C ILE A 13 3.21 5.16 0.49
N GLY A 14 2.22 5.77 -0.15
CA GLY A 14 1.64 7.05 0.25
C GLY A 14 0.23 6.92 0.81
N ALA A 15 -0.33 8.05 1.24
CA ALA A 15 -1.63 8.07 1.92
C ALA A 15 -2.77 7.53 1.03
N GLY A 16 -2.66 7.66 -0.29
CA GLY A 16 -3.64 7.13 -1.24
C GLY A 16 -3.71 5.60 -1.28
N PHE A 17 -2.75 4.89 -0.68
CA PHE A 17 -2.83 3.44 -0.50
C PHE A 17 -3.70 3.08 0.73
N SER A 18 -3.64 3.93 1.75
CA SER A 18 -4.46 3.82 2.97
C SER A 18 -5.89 4.34 2.76
N THR A 19 -6.14 5.24 1.81
CA THR A 19 -7.51 5.70 1.51
C THR A 19 -8.41 4.58 1.00
N ALA A 20 -7.83 3.56 0.35
CA ALA A 20 -8.55 2.35 -0.04
C ALA A 20 -9.07 1.55 1.18
N ALA A 21 -8.48 1.78 2.35
CA ALA A 21 -8.92 1.23 3.63
C ALA A 21 -9.92 2.14 4.38
N GLY A 22 -10.34 3.25 3.78
CA GLY A 22 -11.22 4.23 4.41
C GLY A 22 -10.50 5.23 5.33
N LEU A 23 -9.16 5.25 5.36
CA LEU A 23 -8.41 6.27 6.10
C LEU A 23 -8.37 7.60 5.34
N PRO A 24 -8.30 8.75 6.03
CA PRO A 24 -8.28 10.05 5.37
C PRO A 24 -6.97 10.29 4.61
N GLY A 25 -7.08 11.05 3.51
CA GLY A 25 -5.91 11.68 2.88
C GLY A 25 -5.36 12.82 3.74
N TRP A 26 -4.26 13.44 3.30
CA TRP A 26 -3.53 14.43 4.12
C TRP A 26 -4.38 15.62 4.59
N LEU A 27 -5.12 16.28 3.69
CA LEU A 27 -6.01 17.38 4.07
C LEU A 27 -7.18 16.93 4.95
N GLY A 28 -7.77 15.77 4.64
CA GLY A 28 -8.87 15.22 5.44
C GLY A 28 -8.42 14.86 6.86
N LEU A 29 -7.17 14.40 7.03
CA LEU A 29 -6.59 14.15 8.35
C LEU A 29 -6.45 15.46 9.14
N LEU A 30 -5.99 16.54 8.52
CA LEU A 30 -5.86 17.85 9.18
C LEU A 30 -7.24 18.40 9.57
N GLU A 31 -8.24 18.26 8.71
CA GLU A 31 -9.63 18.64 8.98
C GLU A 31 -10.21 17.86 10.18
N ASP A 32 -10.01 16.55 10.18
CA ASP A 32 -10.39 15.65 11.27
C ASP A 32 -9.72 15.99 12.61
N ILE A 33 -8.44 16.38 12.59
CA ILE A 33 -7.74 16.79 13.80
C ILE A 33 -8.29 18.14 14.27
N TYR A 34 -8.44 19.09 13.35
CA TYR A 34 -8.89 20.45 13.63
C TYR A 34 -10.29 20.48 14.24
N SER A 35 -11.23 19.72 13.68
CA SER A 35 -12.62 19.60 14.17
C SER A 35 -12.73 19.08 15.61
N ARG A 36 -11.68 18.42 16.12
CA ARG A 36 -11.63 17.93 17.49
C ARG A 36 -10.88 18.86 18.43
N MET A 37 -10.13 19.85 17.93
CA MET A 37 -9.36 20.78 18.76
C MET A 37 -10.27 21.59 19.68
N ASP A 38 -9.73 21.97 20.84
CA ASP A 38 -10.49 22.70 21.84
C ASP A 38 -10.57 24.19 21.45
N ASP A 39 -11.79 24.73 21.36
CA ASP A 39 -12.11 26.14 21.08
C ASP A 39 -11.43 26.75 19.83
N PRO A 40 -11.65 26.18 18.63
CA PRO A 40 -11.17 26.80 17.40
C PRO A 40 -11.90 28.12 17.15
N LYS A 41 -11.15 29.22 17.08
CA LYS A 41 -11.71 30.56 16.82
C LYS A 41 -12.12 30.79 15.36
N LEU A 42 -11.73 29.90 14.46
CA LEU A 42 -11.94 29.96 13.02
C LEU A 42 -12.47 28.62 12.53
N GLU A 43 -13.25 28.64 11.46
CA GLU A 43 -13.61 27.40 10.77
C GLU A 43 -12.41 26.85 10.00
N PHE A 44 -12.38 25.54 9.76
CA PHE A 44 -11.26 24.91 9.04
C PHE A 44 -11.07 25.50 7.63
N ASP A 45 -12.16 25.82 6.93
CA ASP A 45 -12.12 26.42 5.60
C ASP A 45 -11.47 27.82 5.60
N ASP A 46 -11.64 28.61 6.67
CA ASP A 46 -10.99 29.91 6.82
C ASP A 46 -9.47 29.75 6.98
N VAL A 47 -9.05 28.76 7.78
CA VAL A 47 -7.64 28.42 7.97
C VAL A 47 -7.02 27.92 6.66
N LYS A 48 -7.71 27.00 5.98
CA LYS A 48 -7.29 26.43 4.69
C LYS A 48 -7.14 27.52 3.64
N SER A 49 -8.11 28.42 3.53
CA SER A 49 -8.07 29.58 2.63
C SER A 49 -6.88 30.49 2.93
N SER A 50 -6.68 30.84 4.21
CA SER A 50 -5.55 31.66 4.66
C SER A 50 -4.18 31.04 4.37
N CYS A 51 -4.12 29.72 4.33
CA CYS A 51 -2.92 28.94 3.99
C CYS A 51 -2.80 28.62 2.50
N ASN A 52 -3.67 29.14 1.63
CA ASN A 52 -3.76 28.78 0.20
C ASN A 52 -3.91 27.26 -0.04
N GLY A 53 -4.52 26.56 0.89
CA GLY A 53 -4.66 25.11 0.88
C GLY A 53 -3.36 24.34 1.16
N ASP A 54 -2.28 25.00 1.56
CA ASP A 54 -1.01 24.35 1.90
C ASP A 54 -1.13 23.56 3.21
N PRO A 55 -1.07 22.21 3.15
CA PRO A 55 -1.21 21.38 4.33
C PRO A 55 -0.12 21.60 5.38
N LEU A 56 1.09 21.98 4.98
CA LEU A 56 2.21 22.17 5.92
C LEU A 56 1.96 23.38 6.83
N ARG A 57 1.45 24.47 6.24
CA ARG A 57 1.11 25.69 6.96
C ARG A 57 -0.11 25.50 7.86
N ILE A 58 -1.10 24.73 7.40
CA ILE A 58 -2.26 24.34 8.22
C ILE A 58 -1.79 23.55 9.45
N ALA A 59 -0.94 22.54 9.25
CA ALA A 59 -0.39 21.74 10.34
C ALA A 59 0.46 22.58 11.32
N GLU A 60 1.27 23.52 10.81
CA GLU A 60 2.02 24.46 11.65
C GLU A 60 1.10 25.36 12.48
N TYR A 61 0.04 25.91 11.88
CA TYR A 61 -0.95 26.70 12.62
C TYR A 61 -1.62 25.90 13.74
N MET A 62 -2.00 24.66 13.47
CA MET A 62 -2.58 23.75 14.47
C MET A 62 -1.58 23.43 15.60
N PHE A 63 -0.30 23.30 15.27
CA PHE A 63 0.75 23.12 16.26
C PHE A 63 0.91 24.35 17.17
N LEU A 64 0.83 25.56 16.62
CA LEU A 64 0.82 26.80 17.39
C LEU A 64 -0.41 26.90 18.30
N LEU A 65 -1.60 26.55 17.80
CA LEU A 65 -2.83 26.50 18.60
C LEU A 65 -2.73 25.49 19.75
N ALA A 66 -2.03 24.38 19.55
CA ALA A 66 -1.75 23.37 20.58
C ALA A 66 -0.64 23.78 21.56
N GLY A 67 -0.18 25.03 21.55
CA GLY A 67 0.87 25.53 22.43
C GLY A 67 2.24 24.92 22.13
N GLU A 68 2.55 24.71 20.85
CA GLU A 68 3.82 24.14 20.36
C GLU A 68 4.11 22.73 20.89
N GLN A 69 3.05 21.95 21.10
CA GLN A 69 3.14 20.57 21.55
C GLN A 69 2.59 19.63 20.47
N ILE A 70 3.41 18.65 20.09
CA ILE A 70 2.99 17.63 19.10
C ILE A 70 2.01 16.61 19.71
N GLY A 71 2.09 16.39 21.03
CA GLY A 71 1.29 15.39 21.75
C GLY A 71 -0.22 15.49 21.52
N PRO A 72 -0.85 16.68 21.66
CA PRO A 72 -2.27 16.86 21.37
C PRO A 72 -2.65 16.51 19.93
N LEU A 73 -1.86 16.94 18.95
CA LEU A 73 -2.10 16.63 17.53
C LEU A 73 -1.94 15.13 17.27
N ARG A 74 -0.88 14.53 17.80
CA ARG A 74 -0.60 13.10 17.72
C ARG A 74 -1.73 12.26 18.32
N HIS A 75 -2.27 12.64 19.47
CA HIS A 75 -3.38 11.93 20.09
C HIS A 75 -4.60 11.90 19.16
N ARG A 76 -4.92 13.04 18.53
CA ARG A 76 -6.05 13.15 17.58
C ARG A 76 -5.78 12.40 16.27
N MET A 77 -4.55 12.44 15.76
CA MET A 77 -4.10 11.64 14.62
C MET A 77 -4.28 10.14 14.90
N ALA A 78 -3.93 9.66 16.09
CA ALA A 78 -4.04 8.25 16.46
C ALA A 78 -5.49 7.76 16.40
N THR A 79 -6.46 8.63 16.72
CA THR A 79 -7.89 8.33 16.55
C THR A 79 -8.29 8.27 15.07
N SER A 80 -7.88 9.25 14.25
CA SER A 80 -8.25 9.29 12.82
C SER A 80 -7.57 8.23 11.96
N LEU A 81 -6.39 7.77 12.37
CA LEU A 81 -5.59 6.81 11.63
C LEU A 81 -5.64 5.41 12.26
N ALA A 82 -6.52 5.20 13.23
CA ALA A 82 -6.74 3.89 13.82
C ALA A 82 -7.19 2.93 12.70
N PRO A 83 -6.57 1.74 12.57
CA PRO A 83 -7.03 0.74 11.63
C PRO A 83 -8.51 0.43 11.85
N PRO A 84 -9.32 0.33 10.79
CA PRO A 84 -10.71 -0.10 10.91
C PRO A 84 -10.82 -1.44 11.66
N GLN A 85 -11.94 -1.63 12.37
CA GLN A 85 -12.20 -2.92 12.99
C GLN A 85 -12.23 -4.02 11.91
N ASN A 86 -11.54 -5.13 12.14
CA ASN A 86 -11.38 -6.25 11.19
C ASN A 86 -10.70 -5.86 9.85
N PHE A 87 -9.80 -4.87 9.87
CA PHE A 87 -9.07 -4.45 8.68
C PHE A 87 -8.32 -5.62 8.00
N LEU A 88 -8.72 -5.93 6.76
CA LEU A 88 -8.05 -6.81 5.81
C LEU A 88 -8.21 -6.24 4.40
N SER A 89 -7.25 -5.43 3.96
CA SER A 89 -7.22 -4.89 2.60
C SER A 89 -6.50 -5.85 1.66
N SER A 90 -7.11 -6.16 0.52
CA SER A 90 -6.47 -7.03 -0.47
C SER A 90 -5.17 -6.43 -0.97
N ALA A 91 -5.12 -5.11 -1.20
CA ALA A 91 -3.91 -4.41 -1.61
C ALA A 91 -2.75 -4.59 -0.63
N HIS A 92 -3.01 -4.55 0.69
CA HIS A 92 -1.98 -4.73 1.72
C HIS A 92 -1.52 -6.20 1.85
N ILE A 93 -2.45 -7.15 1.70
CA ILE A 93 -2.11 -8.58 1.63
C ILE A 93 -1.26 -8.85 0.40
N GLU A 94 -1.63 -8.32 -0.76
CA GLU A 94 -0.85 -8.49 -2.00
C GLU A 94 0.52 -7.79 -1.92
N LEU A 95 0.61 -6.61 -1.28
CA LEU A 95 1.90 -6.00 -0.94
C LEU A 95 2.77 -6.94 -0.08
N SER A 96 2.14 -7.67 0.84
CA SER A 96 2.82 -8.69 1.66
C SER A 96 3.23 -9.91 0.82
N ASN A 97 2.44 -10.31 -0.17
CA ASN A 97 2.73 -11.42 -1.05
C ASN A 97 3.90 -11.13 -2.02
N LEU A 98 4.22 -9.87 -2.31
CA LEU A 98 5.42 -9.54 -3.12
C LEU A 98 6.73 -9.99 -2.47
N ASP A 99 6.72 -10.34 -1.18
CA ASP A 99 7.86 -10.86 -0.41
C ASP A 99 9.14 -9.99 -0.51
N LEU A 100 8.92 -8.67 -0.44
CA LEU A 100 9.98 -7.68 -0.46
C LEU A 100 10.50 -7.41 0.95
N PRO A 101 11.83 -7.31 1.14
CA PRO A 101 12.43 -7.19 2.48
C PRO A 101 12.26 -5.81 3.12
N VAL A 102 11.95 -4.79 2.32
CA VAL A 102 11.86 -3.39 2.76
C VAL A 102 10.70 -2.72 2.04
N VAL A 103 9.86 -2.02 2.79
CA VAL A 103 8.81 -1.12 2.33
C VAL A 103 9.05 0.25 2.95
N TYR A 104 9.00 1.30 2.15
CA TYR A 104 9.03 2.68 2.62
C TYR A 104 7.62 3.26 2.64
N THR A 105 7.35 4.14 3.59
CA THR A 105 6.09 4.87 3.67
C THR A 105 6.29 6.24 4.30
N THR A 106 5.54 7.23 3.83
CA THR A 106 5.37 8.53 4.52
C THR A 106 4.17 8.55 5.45
N ASN A 107 3.41 7.44 5.52
CA ASN A 107 2.17 7.37 6.28
C ASN A 107 2.43 7.11 7.75
N PHE A 108 1.62 7.75 8.60
CA PHE A 108 1.65 7.58 10.04
C PHE A 108 0.86 6.35 10.52
N ASP A 109 -0.17 5.93 9.76
CA ASP A 109 -1.00 4.77 10.07
C ASP A 109 -0.20 3.46 10.16
N GLU A 110 -0.71 2.47 10.89
CA GLU A 110 -0.05 1.17 11.09
C GLU A 110 -0.64 0.06 10.19
N LEU A 111 -1.24 0.37 9.02
CA LEU A 111 -1.96 -0.63 8.22
C LEU A 111 -1.04 -1.73 7.65
N ILE A 112 0.19 -1.39 7.28
CA ILE A 112 1.18 -2.37 6.78
C ILE A 112 1.61 -3.29 7.93
N GLU A 113 1.92 -2.71 9.08
CA GLU A 113 2.31 -3.39 10.31
C GLU A 113 1.19 -4.29 10.86
N GLU A 114 -0.05 -3.81 10.81
CA GLU A 114 -1.25 -4.55 11.14
C GLU A 114 -1.42 -5.76 10.24
N THR A 115 -1.28 -5.56 8.91
CA THR A 115 -1.35 -6.67 7.96
C THR A 115 -0.28 -7.71 8.23
N TYR A 116 0.98 -7.33 8.45
CA TYR A 116 2.04 -8.27 8.80
C TYR A 116 1.76 -9.01 10.11
N ARG A 117 1.21 -8.34 11.13
CA ARG A 117 0.83 -8.97 12.40
C ARG A 117 -0.26 -10.01 12.22
N GLN A 118 -1.29 -9.70 11.44
CA GLN A 118 -2.40 -10.62 11.16
C GLN A 118 -1.96 -11.84 10.34
N LEU A 119 -0.99 -11.66 9.45
CA LEU A 119 -0.42 -12.74 8.63
C LEU A 119 0.74 -13.49 9.32
N GLY A 120 1.10 -13.13 10.56
CA GLY A 120 2.20 -13.76 11.28
C GLY A 120 3.58 -13.51 10.67
N ILE A 121 3.73 -12.47 9.83
CA ILE A 121 4.96 -12.14 9.12
C ILE A 121 5.88 -11.37 10.06
N PRO A 122 7.12 -11.84 10.34
CA PRO A 122 8.06 -11.11 11.18
C PRO A 122 8.46 -9.77 10.55
N TYR A 123 8.25 -8.68 11.28
CA TYR A 123 8.59 -7.34 10.81
C TYR A 123 9.29 -6.48 11.86
N ALA A 124 9.85 -5.37 11.39
CA ALA A 124 10.49 -4.35 12.16
C ALA A 124 10.06 -2.99 11.63
N ARG A 125 9.43 -2.19 12.49
CA ARG A 125 9.21 -0.78 12.20
C ARG A 125 10.52 -0.02 12.36
N MET A 126 10.86 0.81 11.39
CA MET A 126 12.06 1.63 11.37
C MET A 126 11.66 3.11 11.28
N ALA A 127 11.65 3.81 12.41
CA ALA A 127 11.34 5.24 12.48
C ALA A 127 12.48 6.06 13.07
N THR A 128 13.38 5.42 13.82
CA THR A 128 14.46 6.07 14.56
C THR A 128 15.83 5.47 14.22
N THR A 129 16.88 6.23 14.54
CA THR A 129 18.27 5.74 14.47
C THR A 129 18.48 4.45 15.27
N ARG A 130 17.81 4.35 16.43
CA ARG A 130 17.89 3.18 17.31
C ARG A 130 17.33 1.94 16.63
N ASP A 131 16.21 2.08 15.91
CA ASP A 131 15.59 0.95 15.20
C ASP A 131 16.53 0.39 14.14
N LEU A 132 17.17 1.29 13.37
CA LEU A 132 18.15 0.90 12.34
C LEU A 132 19.38 0.22 12.95
N ALA A 133 19.87 0.72 14.09
CA ALA A 133 21.04 0.16 14.77
C ALA A 133 20.77 -1.22 15.39
N LEU A 134 19.53 -1.48 15.82
CA LEU A 134 19.09 -2.74 16.44
C LEU A 134 18.40 -3.69 15.44
N ASP A 135 18.49 -3.39 14.15
CA ASP A 135 17.90 -4.20 13.10
C ASP A 135 18.48 -5.63 13.10
N ARG A 136 17.64 -6.60 12.75
CA ARG A 136 17.98 -8.03 12.74
C ARG A 136 17.58 -8.64 11.42
N ALA A 137 18.38 -9.59 10.94
CA ALA A 137 18.05 -10.38 9.77
C ALA A 137 16.75 -11.20 9.98
N GLY A 138 16.12 -11.60 8.86
CA GLY A 138 14.92 -12.43 8.88
C GLY A 138 13.61 -11.68 9.16
N ARG A 139 13.62 -10.34 9.22
CA ARG A 139 12.41 -9.51 9.35
C ARG A 139 12.23 -8.61 8.14
N ARG A 140 10.97 -8.39 7.76
CA ARG A 140 10.61 -7.31 6.83
C ARG A 140 10.73 -5.96 7.52
N ARG A 141 11.12 -4.93 6.79
CA ARG A 141 11.32 -3.59 7.35
C ARG A 141 10.27 -2.64 6.82
N VAL A 142 9.55 -1.98 7.72
CA VAL A 142 8.63 -0.89 7.38
C VAL A 142 9.34 0.42 7.76
N MET A 143 9.84 1.13 6.77
CA MET A 143 10.61 2.35 6.91
C MET A 143 9.65 3.54 6.94
N LYS A 144 9.43 4.11 8.13
CA LYS A 144 8.49 5.20 8.41
C LYS A 144 9.20 6.54 8.21
N PHE A 145 9.27 7.01 6.96
CA PHE A 145 10.12 8.13 6.54
C PHE A 145 9.80 9.46 7.24
N HIS A 146 8.52 9.67 7.59
CA HIS A 146 8.03 10.83 8.35
C HIS A 146 7.83 10.54 9.83
N GLY A 147 8.43 9.46 10.34
CA GLY A 147 8.33 9.07 11.73
C GLY A 147 7.10 8.23 12.05
N ASP A 148 6.93 7.96 13.33
CA ASP A 148 5.93 7.04 13.85
C ASP A 148 5.22 7.58 15.08
N MET A 149 3.94 7.22 15.22
CA MET A 149 3.03 7.67 16.26
C MET A 149 3.42 7.23 17.68
N GLN A 150 4.35 6.28 17.82
CA GLN A 150 4.90 5.84 19.11
C GLN A 150 6.17 6.62 19.50
N HIS A 151 6.69 7.46 18.61
CA HIS A 151 7.91 8.24 18.82
C HIS A 151 7.69 9.69 18.39
N ASP A 152 7.09 10.50 19.26
CA ASP A 152 6.72 11.90 19.02
C ASP A 152 7.84 12.73 18.36
N SER A 153 9.08 12.58 18.84
CA SER A 153 10.26 13.30 18.30
C SER A 153 10.65 12.92 16.87
N SER A 154 10.09 11.84 16.32
CA SER A 154 10.35 11.40 14.94
C SER A 154 9.34 11.97 13.94
N LEU A 155 8.20 12.49 14.42
CA LEU A 155 7.08 12.90 13.57
C LEU A 155 7.43 14.14 12.73
N VAL A 156 7.21 14.02 11.42
CA VAL A 156 7.37 15.10 10.44
C VAL A 156 5.99 15.53 9.95
N LEU A 157 5.38 16.47 10.67
CA LEU A 157 4.00 16.92 10.44
C LEU A 157 3.93 18.40 10.04
N THR A 158 4.64 19.26 10.76
CA THR A 158 4.55 20.72 10.61
C THR A 158 5.52 21.25 9.56
N GLU A 159 5.27 22.44 9.03
CA GLU A 159 6.16 23.11 8.07
C GLU A 159 7.61 23.14 8.55
N LYS A 160 7.84 23.53 9.81
CA LYS A 160 9.18 23.53 10.41
C LYS A 160 9.83 22.15 10.34
N SER A 161 9.11 21.09 10.74
CA SER A 161 9.66 19.73 10.73
C SER A 161 10.01 19.23 9.32
N PHE A 162 9.25 19.63 8.29
CA PHE A 162 9.58 19.34 6.89
C PHE A 162 10.86 20.05 6.45
N PHE A 163 11.06 21.31 6.86
CA PHE A 163 12.29 22.05 6.56
C PHE A 163 13.51 21.47 7.26
N ASP A 164 13.38 21.06 8.53
CA ASP A 164 14.48 20.40 9.27
C ASP A 164 14.95 19.11 8.57
N ARG A 165 14.04 18.42 7.85
CA ARG A 165 14.37 17.21 7.08
C ARG A 165 15.10 17.50 5.76
N LEU A 166 15.20 18.76 5.31
CA LEU A 166 15.94 19.13 4.09
C LEU A 166 17.47 19.09 4.24
N GLU A 167 17.98 18.95 5.46
CA GLU A 167 19.41 18.73 5.70
C GLU A 167 19.88 17.34 5.26
N PHE A 168 18.96 16.39 5.09
CA PHE A 168 19.24 14.98 4.75
C PHE A 168 20.24 14.29 5.67
N SER A 169 20.32 14.73 6.92
CA SER A 169 21.19 14.20 7.98
C SER A 169 20.52 13.08 8.78
N ASN A 170 19.20 12.88 8.61
CA ASN A 170 18.48 11.81 9.27
C ASN A 170 18.92 10.44 8.71
N PRO A 171 19.17 9.44 9.57
CA PRO A 171 19.55 8.10 9.12
C PRO A 171 18.60 7.45 8.11
N LEU A 172 17.30 7.76 8.14
CA LEU A 172 16.34 7.27 7.16
C LEU A 172 16.60 7.86 5.75
N ASP A 173 17.08 9.10 5.65
CA ASP A 173 17.46 9.70 4.36
C ASP A 173 18.69 9.02 3.78
N ILE A 174 19.70 8.80 4.62
CA ILE A 174 20.94 8.13 4.25
C ILE A 174 20.62 6.72 3.77
N ARG A 175 19.76 6.01 4.51
CA ARG A 175 19.34 4.65 4.17
C ARG A 175 18.54 4.61 2.87
N LEU A 176 17.56 5.50 2.71
CA LEU A 176 16.77 5.59 1.48
C LEU A 176 17.67 5.88 0.27
N ARG A 177 18.57 6.87 0.36
CA ARG A 177 19.53 7.17 -0.70
C ARG A 177 20.39 5.96 -1.06
N SER A 178 20.92 5.25 -0.06
CA SER A 178 21.73 4.05 -0.29
C SER A 178 20.92 2.95 -0.98
N ASP A 179 19.67 2.75 -0.59
CA ASP A 179 18.79 1.74 -1.17
C ASP A 179 18.44 2.10 -2.63
N LEU A 180 18.22 3.38 -2.94
CA LEU A 180 17.85 3.87 -4.28
C LEU A 180 18.97 3.80 -5.32
N LEU A 181 20.25 3.71 -4.91
CA LEU A 181 21.36 3.58 -5.87
C LEU A 181 21.30 2.28 -6.69
N GLY A 182 20.74 1.20 -6.13
CA GLY A 182 20.75 -0.13 -6.74
C GLY A 182 19.38 -0.77 -6.93
N LYS A 183 18.31 -0.07 -6.56
CA LYS A 183 16.93 -0.60 -6.57
C LYS A 183 15.98 0.37 -7.25
N SER A 184 15.02 -0.20 -7.94
CA SER A 184 13.88 0.51 -8.51
C SER A 184 12.90 0.89 -7.39
N ILE A 185 12.39 2.11 -7.38
CA ILE A 185 11.27 2.47 -6.50
C ILE A 185 9.94 2.26 -7.24
N LEU A 186 8.92 1.82 -6.52
CA LEU A 186 7.54 1.71 -6.99
C LEU A 186 6.66 2.54 -6.05
N PHE A 187 6.28 3.74 -6.49
CA PHE A 187 5.37 4.61 -5.76
C PHE A 187 3.92 4.13 -5.91
N LEU A 188 3.26 3.83 -4.79
CA LEU A 188 1.88 3.35 -4.73
C LEU A 188 1.05 4.27 -3.81
N GLY A 189 -0.07 4.78 -4.31
CA GLY A 189 -0.91 5.71 -3.55
C GLY A 189 -0.18 6.99 -3.14
N TYR A 190 0.88 7.36 -3.87
CA TYR A 190 1.77 8.46 -3.54
C TYR A 190 1.75 9.51 -4.65
N GLY A 191 1.38 10.74 -4.30
CA GLY A 191 1.19 11.82 -5.28
C GLY A 191 2.46 12.52 -5.75
N PHE A 192 3.63 12.19 -5.17
CA PHE A 192 4.91 12.85 -5.45
C PHE A 192 4.94 14.37 -5.17
N GLY A 193 4.04 14.87 -4.31
CA GLY A 193 3.96 16.28 -3.91
C GLY A 193 4.87 16.68 -2.74
N ASP A 194 5.44 15.71 -2.05
CA ASP A 194 6.30 15.89 -0.87
C ASP A 194 7.64 16.54 -1.23
N VAL A 195 7.97 17.65 -0.57
CA VAL A 195 9.22 18.37 -0.85
C VAL A 195 10.47 17.60 -0.42
N ASN A 196 10.43 16.85 0.68
CA ASN A 196 11.59 16.10 1.16
C ASN A 196 11.96 14.99 0.18
N ILE A 197 10.97 14.23 -0.31
CA ILE A 197 11.20 13.18 -1.30
C ILE A 197 11.61 13.74 -2.66
N ARG A 198 10.98 14.83 -3.13
CA ARG A 198 11.35 15.46 -4.40
C ARG A 198 12.78 16.00 -4.40
N VAL A 199 13.20 16.64 -3.31
CA VAL A 199 14.58 17.12 -3.19
C VAL A 199 15.56 15.96 -3.08
N LEU A 200 15.24 14.91 -2.29
CA LEU A 200 16.06 13.69 -2.21
C LEU A 200 16.21 13.03 -3.59
N TRP A 201 15.12 12.93 -4.35
CA TRP A 201 15.10 12.38 -5.71
C TRP A 201 15.96 13.20 -6.67
N HIS A 202 15.85 14.53 -6.63
CA HIS A 202 16.69 15.42 -7.41
C HIS A 202 18.18 15.22 -7.10
N ARG A 203 18.54 15.12 -5.81
CA ARG A 203 19.93 14.84 -5.38
C ARG A 203 20.41 13.47 -5.85
N LEU A 204 19.56 12.45 -5.80
CA LEU A 204 19.90 11.13 -6.35
C LEU A 204 20.22 11.22 -7.85
N GLY A 205 19.41 11.95 -8.62
CA GLY A 205 19.66 12.17 -10.05
C GLY A 205 21.01 12.85 -10.32
N GLN A 206 21.44 13.78 -9.46
CA GLN A 206 22.77 14.40 -9.53
C GLN A 206 23.89 13.39 -9.21
N LEU A 207 23.70 12.56 -8.18
CA LEU A 207 24.68 11.54 -7.77
C LEU A 207 24.89 10.46 -8.83
N MET A 208 23.88 10.17 -9.63
CA MET A 208 23.95 9.16 -10.71
C MET A 208 24.24 9.79 -12.08
N SER A 209 24.71 11.03 -12.12
CA SER A 209 24.90 11.78 -13.38
C SER A 209 25.93 11.17 -14.33
N ASP A 210 26.87 10.38 -13.80
CA ASP A 210 27.88 9.61 -14.53
C ASP A 210 27.38 8.25 -15.03
N VAL A 211 26.26 7.75 -14.53
CA VAL A 211 25.64 6.50 -14.97
C VAL A 211 24.69 6.77 -16.15
N PRO A 212 24.82 6.07 -17.29
CA PRO A 212 23.88 6.18 -18.41
C PRO A 212 22.45 5.89 -17.98
N THR A 213 21.46 6.61 -18.50
CA THR A 213 20.06 6.53 -18.06
C THR A 213 19.49 5.11 -18.18
N GLU A 214 19.87 4.40 -19.24
CA GLU A 214 19.51 3.00 -19.53
C GLU A 214 20.10 1.98 -18.56
N GLU A 215 21.18 2.33 -17.84
CA GLU A 215 21.80 1.49 -16.82
C GLU A 215 21.26 1.79 -15.41
N ARG A 216 20.52 2.89 -15.23
CA ARG A 216 19.93 3.27 -13.95
C ARG A 216 18.73 2.38 -13.60
N PRO A 217 18.45 2.14 -12.31
CA PRO A 217 17.23 1.46 -11.90
C PRO A 217 15.98 2.21 -12.37
N HIS A 218 15.19 1.58 -13.24
CA HIS A 218 13.92 2.12 -13.72
C HIS A 218 12.91 2.20 -12.58
N SER A 219 12.35 3.38 -12.35
CA SER A 219 11.45 3.63 -11.23
C SER A 219 10.06 4.01 -11.73
N PHE A 220 9.04 3.67 -10.94
CA PHE A 220 7.65 3.68 -11.37
C PHE A 220 6.77 4.43 -10.38
N ILE A 221 5.73 5.08 -10.91
CA ILE A 221 4.67 5.69 -10.11
C ILE A 221 3.32 5.24 -10.65
N VAL A 222 2.47 4.73 -9.76
CA VAL A 222 1.14 4.24 -10.13
C VAL A 222 0.13 5.34 -9.88
N ARG A 223 -0.63 5.68 -10.92
CA ARG A 223 -1.74 6.64 -10.88
C ARG A 223 -3.03 5.90 -11.20
N LEU A 224 -4.10 6.29 -10.49
CA LEU A 224 -5.43 5.74 -10.74
C LEU A 224 -5.94 6.26 -12.07
N ASP A 225 -6.03 7.57 -12.22
CA ASP A 225 -6.50 8.24 -13.43
C ASP A 225 -5.34 8.78 -14.28
N ALA A 226 -5.58 8.93 -15.58
CA ALA A 226 -4.67 9.63 -16.48
C ALA A 226 -4.58 11.12 -16.10
N ASP A 227 -3.35 11.64 -16.06
CA ASP A 227 -3.09 13.06 -15.87
C ASP A 227 -1.87 13.45 -16.71
N PRO A 228 -2.10 14.01 -17.93
CA PRO A 228 -1.01 14.34 -18.84
C PRO A 228 0.02 15.31 -18.26
N VAL A 229 -0.39 16.17 -17.32
CA VAL A 229 0.51 17.14 -16.68
C VAL A 229 1.41 16.42 -15.71
N LEU A 230 0.83 15.64 -14.80
CA LEU A 230 1.58 14.89 -13.80
C LEU A 230 2.45 13.81 -14.45
N GLU A 231 1.97 13.10 -15.48
CA GLU A 231 2.75 12.12 -16.24
C GLU A 231 3.98 12.76 -16.91
N ARG A 232 3.85 13.99 -17.41
CA ARG A 232 4.97 14.72 -17.99
C ARG A 232 5.99 15.13 -16.92
N LEU A 233 5.52 15.54 -15.75
CA LEU A 233 6.37 15.88 -14.61
C LEU A 233 7.10 14.64 -14.08
N ASP A 234 6.40 13.51 -13.92
CA ASP A 234 6.97 12.22 -13.52
C ASP A 234 8.11 11.83 -14.48
N ARG A 235 7.85 11.88 -15.79
CA ARG A 235 8.85 11.57 -16.82
C ARG A 235 10.06 12.51 -16.77
N SER A 236 9.84 13.80 -16.46
CA SER A 236 10.93 14.78 -16.38
C SER A 236 11.95 14.47 -15.28
N VAL A 237 11.53 13.71 -14.26
CA VAL A 237 12.38 13.26 -13.16
C VAL A 237 12.80 11.79 -13.29
N GLY A 238 12.54 11.15 -14.44
CA GLY A 238 12.94 9.77 -14.71
C GLY A 238 12.01 8.70 -14.13
N LEU A 239 10.77 9.06 -13.76
CA LEU A 239 9.74 8.11 -13.37
C LEU A 239 8.88 7.68 -14.57
N THR A 240 8.56 6.39 -14.63
CA THR A 240 7.59 5.84 -15.56
C THR A 240 6.24 5.75 -14.88
N THR A 241 5.24 6.45 -15.41
CA THR A 241 3.88 6.40 -14.89
C THR A 241 3.14 5.16 -15.40
N ILE A 242 2.47 4.45 -14.49
CA ILE A 242 1.54 3.36 -14.78
C ILE A 242 0.14 3.87 -14.44
N VAL A 243 -0.73 3.99 -15.44
CA VAL A 243 -2.11 4.45 -15.26
C VAL A 243 -3.05 3.25 -15.20
N LEU A 244 -3.83 3.12 -14.13
CA LEU A 244 -4.74 1.98 -13.93
C LEU A 244 -6.08 2.16 -14.65
N ASP A 245 -6.54 3.40 -14.82
CA ASP A 245 -7.76 3.76 -15.54
C ASP A 245 -7.50 4.91 -16.53
N PRO A 246 -6.94 4.60 -17.72
CA PRO A 246 -6.59 5.59 -18.72
C PRO A 246 -7.77 6.42 -19.23
N GLU A 247 -8.98 5.87 -19.15
CA GLU A 247 -10.21 6.50 -19.62
C GLU A 247 -11.00 7.20 -18.50
N ALA A 248 -10.53 7.14 -17.25
CA ALA A 248 -11.20 7.67 -16.07
C ALA A 248 -12.67 7.21 -15.95
N ASN A 249 -12.92 5.95 -16.28
CA ASN A 249 -14.24 5.33 -16.26
C ASN A 249 -14.74 5.08 -14.83
N LYS A 250 -13.83 4.91 -13.86
CA LYS A 250 -14.12 4.60 -12.46
C LYS A 250 -14.20 5.89 -11.65
N LYS A 251 -15.39 6.17 -11.11
CA LYS A 251 -15.68 7.44 -10.45
C LYS A 251 -15.75 7.32 -8.93
N THR A 252 -16.19 6.18 -8.41
CA THR A 252 -16.35 6.03 -6.95
C THR A 252 -15.04 5.62 -6.28
N PRO A 253 -14.84 5.95 -5.00
CA PRO A 253 -13.69 5.47 -4.22
C PRO A 253 -13.58 3.94 -4.22
N GLU A 254 -14.70 3.23 -4.14
CA GLU A 254 -14.74 1.76 -4.12
C GLU A 254 -14.25 1.18 -5.46
N GLU A 255 -14.68 1.74 -6.58
CA GLU A 255 -14.20 1.31 -7.90
C GLU A 255 -12.69 1.52 -8.06
N LYS A 256 -12.18 2.65 -7.54
CA LYS A 256 -10.75 2.96 -7.55
C LYS A 256 -9.95 2.04 -6.64
N THR A 257 -10.50 1.67 -5.48
CA THR A 257 -9.92 0.64 -4.60
C THR A 257 -9.79 -0.69 -5.33
N VAL A 258 -10.84 -1.14 -6.01
CA VAL A 258 -10.81 -2.40 -6.78
C VAL A 258 -9.73 -2.38 -7.87
N LEU A 259 -9.52 -1.23 -8.55
CA LEU A 259 -8.42 -1.11 -9.52
C LEU A 259 -7.05 -1.32 -8.90
N LEU A 260 -6.79 -0.70 -7.75
CA LEU A 260 -5.53 -0.87 -7.02
C LEU A 260 -5.36 -2.32 -6.55
N GLU A 261 -6.41 -2.94 -6.00
CA GLU A 261 -6.38 -4.33 -5.56
C GLU A 261 -6.08 -5.28 -6.72
N ARG A 262 -6.72 -5.09 -7.88
CA ARG A 262 -6.47 -5.88 -9.09
C ARG A 262 -5.06 -5.69 -9.63
N PHE A 263 -4.56 -4.46 -9.64
CA PHE A 263 -3.18 -4.19 -10.03
C PHE A 263 -2.18 -4.90 -9.11
N MET A 264 -2.38 -4.83 -7.79
CA MET A 264 -1.52 -5.51 -6.83
C MET A 264 -1.60 -7.03 -6.95
N LEU A 265 -2.79 -7.59 -7.16
CA LEU A 265 -2.99 -9.01 -7.42
C LEU A 265 -2.25 -9.45 -8.70
N GLN A 266 -2.37 -8.68 -9.79
CA GLN A 266 -1.68 -9.00 -11.04
C GLN A 266 -0.15 -8.98 -10.85
N LEU A 267 0.37 -7.98 -10.14
CA LEU A 267 1.79 -7.91 -9.81
C LEU A 267 2.27 -9.14 -9.04
N THR A 268 1.49 -9.64 -8.08
CA THR A 268 1.88 -10.82 -7.29
C THR A 268 1.80 -12.09 -8.11
N LEU A 269 0.73 -12.29 -8.88
CA LEU A 269 0.56 -13.43 -9.78
C LEU A 269 1.72 -13.54 -10.78
N GLU A 270 2.12 -12.43 -11.40
CA GLU A 270 3.24 -12.42 -12.35
C GLU A 270 4.61 -12.58 -11.66
N SER A 271 4.73 -12.16 -10.39
CA SER A 271 5.97 -12.30 -9.64
C SER A 271 6.25 -13.74 -9.22
N HIS A 272 5.19 -14.53 -9.01
CA HIS A 272 5.21 -15.91 -8.52
C HIS A 272 5.01 -16.99 -9.59
N ALA A 273 4.91 -16.61 -10.87
CA ALA A 273 4.64 -17.54 -11.97
C ALA A 273 5.76 -18.57 -12.27
N GLU A 274 6.87 -18.57 -11.53
CA GLU A 274 7.97 -19.54 -11.62
C GLU A 274 8.26 -20.07 -10.21
N GLU A 275 8.49 -21.39 -10.06
CA GLU A 275 8.72 -22.07 -8.77
C GLU A 275 9.65 -21.27 -7.84
N GLN A 276 9.12 -20.79 -6.71
CA GLN A 276 9.88 -20.08 -5.69
C GLN A 276 10.02 -20.91 -4.41
N ALA A 277 11.20 -20.82 -3.79
CA ALA A 277 11.53 -21.40 -2.48
C ALA A 277 11.06 -20.54 -1.29
N GLY A 278 9.93 -19.84 -1.43
CA GLY A 278 9.36 -18.93 -0.42
C GLY A 278 8.14 -19.54 0.31
N PRO A 279 7.61 -18.86 1.35
CA PRO A 279 6.32 -19.25 1.93
C PRO A 279 5.20 -19.04 0.91
N ASP A 280 4.21 -19.94 0.93
CA ASP A 280 3.07 -19.86 0.01
C ASP A 280 2.36 -18.51 0.15
N PRO A 281 2.04 -17.82 -0.97
CA PRO A 281 1.36 -16.54 -0.90
C PRO A 281 0.02 -16.68 -0.18
N VAL A 282 -0.41 -15.61 0.47
CA VAL A 282 -1.68 -15.56 1.19
C VAL A 282 -2.82 -15.21 0.22
N CYS A 283 -3.95 -15.88 0.37
CA CYS A 283 -5.18 -15.59 -0.34
C CYS A 283 -5.76 -14.26 0.16
N SER A 284 -5.97 -13.29 -0.72
CA SER A 284 -6.58 -11.99 -0.39
C SER A 284 -8.09 -12.00 -0.59
N PRO A 285 -8.88 -11.14 0.08
CA PRO A 285 -10.33 -11.08 -0.15
C PRO A 285 -10.70 -10.91 -1.62
N ARG A 286 -9.95 -10.08 -2.38
CA ARG A 286 -10.22 -9.83 -3.80
C ARG A 286 -10.10 -11.09 -4.66
N ILE A 287 -9.08 -11.94 -4.44
CA ILE A 287 -8.94 -13.17 -5.24
C ILE A 287 -10.12 -14.13 -5.02
N LEU A 288 -10.64 -14.21 -3.78
CA LEU A 288 -11.81 -15.03 -3.46
C LEU A 288 -13.08 -14.46 -4.11
N GLN A 289 -13.23 -13.13 -4.11
CA GLN A 289 -14.36 -12.45 -4.75
C GLN A 289 -14.34 -12.61 -6.28
N ASP A 290 -13.22 -12.36 -6.95
CA ASP A 290 -13.12 -12.58 -8.41
C ASP A 290 -13.37 -14.05 -8.76
N ALA A 291 -12.84 -14.99 -7.98
CA ALA A 291 -13.08 -16.42 -8.19
C ALA A 291 -14.58 -16.76 -8.06
N ALA A 292 -15.26 -16.18 -7.07
CA ALA A 292 -16.69 -16.40 -6.86
C ALA A 292 -17.52 -15.81 -8.01
N GLU A 293 -17.16 -14.62 -8.48
CA GLU A 293 -17.78 -13.99 -9.65
C GLU A 293 -17.63 -14.83 -10.92
N ILE A 294 -16.45 -15.44 -11.15
CA ILE A 294 -16.22 -16.35 -12.28
C ILE A 294 -17.13 -17.59 -12.18
N LEU A 295 -17.21 -18.20 -11.00
CA LEU A 295 -17.97 -19.44 -10.79
C LEU A 295 -19.50 -19.23 -10.84
N ARG A 296 -20.01 -18.04 -10.47
CA ARG A 296 -21.44 -17.71 -10.53
C ARG A 296 -21.98 -17.52 -11.95
N ARG A 297 -21.13 -17.49 -12.98
CA ARG A 297 -21.59 -17.30 -14.37
C ARG A 297 -22.51 -18.45 -14.79
N THR A 298 -23.67 -18.09 -15.30
CA THR A 298 -24.72 -19.03 -15.74
C THR A 298 -24.48 -19.58 -17.15
N GLU A 299 -23.66 -18.89 -17.95
CA GLU A 299 -23.26 -19.34 -19.28
C GLU A 299 -22.00 -20.21 -19.20
N VAL A 300 -22.06 -21.40 -19.79
CA VAL A 300 -20.89 -22.30 -19.92
C VAL A 300 -19.97 -21.76 -21.01
N GLN A 301 -19.11 -20.81 -20.65
CA GLN A 301 -18.00 -20.35 -21.48
C GLN A 301 -16.68 -20.93 -20.97
N PRO A 302 -15.73 -21.30 -21.86
CA PRO A 302 -14.42 -21.77 -21.43
C PRO A 302 -13.65 -20.66 -20.71
N LEU A 303 -12.93 -21.02 -19.65
CA LEU A 303 -12.10 -20.09 -18.87
C LEU A 303 -11.00 -19.49 -19.75
N SER A 304 -10.86 -18.17 -19.69
CA SER A 304 -9.70 -17.50 -20.27
C SER A 304 -8.42 -17.79 -19.45
N PRO A 305 -7.21 -17.66 -20.03
CA PRO A 305 -5.97 -17.89 -19.28
C PRO A 305 -5.83 -17.06 -17.99
N PRO A 306 -6.21 -15.77 -17.95
CA PRO A 306 -6.20 -14.99 -16.70
C PRO A 306 -7.18 -15.53 -15.63
N GLU A 307 -8.35 -16.00 -16.05
CA GLU A 307 -9.35 -16.58 -15.13
C GLU A 307 -8.87 -17.92 -14.57
N ALA A 308 -8.27 -18.76 -15.41
CA ALA A 308 -7.66 -20.01 -14.97
C ALA A 308 -6.51 -19.76 -13.97
N GLN A 309 -5.65 -18.76 -14.23
CA GLN A 309 -4.59 -18.36 -13.30
C GLN A 309 -5.16 -17.85 -11.97
N LEU A 310 -6.26 -17.09 -12.01
CA LEU A 310 -6.91 -16.57 -10.83
C LEU A 310 -7.52 -17.69 -9.98
N LEU A 311 -8.23 -18.64 -10.60
CA LEU A 311 -8.77 -19.82 -9.90
C LEU A 311 -7.64 -20.71 -9.35
N GLU A 312 -6.57 -20.93 -10.10
CA GLU A 312 -5.41 -21.67 -9.60
C GLU A 312 -4.82 -21.00 -8.36
N ALA A 313 -4.62 -19.68 -8.41
CA ALA A 313 -4.11 -18.93 -7.26
C ALA A 313 -5.10 -18.90 -6.09
N ALA A 314 -6.41 -18.83 -6.34
CA ALA A 314 -7.43 -18.92 -5.29
C ALA A 314 -7.42 -20.29 -4.60
N SER A 315 -7.06 -21.37 -5.29
CA SER A 315 -6.99 -22.73 -4.72
C SER A 315 -5.63 -23.11 -4.13
N SER A 316 -4.53 -22.48 -4.55
CA SER A 316 -3.17 -22.86 -4.16
C SER A 316 -2.53 -21.98 -3.08
N ARG A 317 -3.00 -20.74 -2.91
CA ARG A 317 -2.52 -19.82 -1.87
C ARG A 317 -2.95 -20.29 -0.47
N SER A 318 -2.33 -19.80 0.59
CA SER A 318 -2.73 -20.11 1.97
C SER A 318 -3.91 -19.22 2.44
N LEU A 319 -4.83 -19.75 3.26
CA LEU A 319 -5.99 -19.00 3.78
C LEU A 319 -5.89 -18.80 5.29
N PRO A 320 -5.48 -17.61 5.75
CA PRO A 320 -5.50 -17.26 7.17
C PRO A 320 -6.93 -17.27 7.72
N GLU A 321 -7.06 -17.59 9.01
CA GLU A 321 -8.34 -17.64 9.73
C GLU A 321 -9.20 -16.39 9.51
N ARG A 322 -8.60 -15.20 9.55
CA ARG A 322 -9.33 -13.94 9.37
C ARG A 322 -9.85 -13.72 7.93
N VAL A 323 -9.26 -14.37 6.93
CA VAL A 323 -9.73 -14.31 5.54
C VAL A 323 -10.80 -15.37 5.27
N ARG A 324 -10.91 -16.41 6.12
CA ARG A 324 -11.85 -17.52 5.93
C ARG A 324 -13.31 -17.08 5.82
N GLN A 325 -13.73 -16.00 6.47
CA GLN A 325 -15.09 -15.46 6.32
C GLN A 325 -15.45 -15.10 4.86
N TYR A 326 -14.46 -14.73 4.04
CA TYR A 326 -14.66 -14.43 2.62
C TYR A 326 -14.72 -15.68 1.75
N ALA A 327 -14.29 -16.84 2.26
CA ALA A 327 -14.33 -18.11 1.54
C ALA A 327 -15.75 -18.70 1.45
N GLU A 328 -16.66 -18.33 2.36
CA GLU A 328 -18.04 -18.83 2.38
C GLU A 328 -18.80 -18.46 1.09
N ASP A 329 -18.68 -17.21 0.65
CA ASP A 329 -19.29 -16.74 -0.60
C ASP A 329 -18.77 -17.49 -1.84
N LEU A 330 -17.49 -17.86 -1.83
CA LEU A 330 -16.85 -18.63 -2.90
C LEU A 330 -17.34 -20.08 -2.91
N LEU A 331 -17.55 -20.67 -1.73
CA LEU A 331 -18.13 -22.01 -1.59
C LEU A 331 -19.60 -22.04 -2.05
N ASP A 332 -20.40 -21.02 -1.70
CA ASP A 332 -21.77 -20.90 -2.18
C ASP A 332 -21.85 -20.64 -3.70
N ALA A 333 -20.96 -19.81 -4.23
CA ALA A 333 -20.81 -19.62 -5.67
C ALA A 333 -20.50 -20.94 -6.38
N TYR A 334 -19.58 -21.71 -5.82
CA TYR A 334 -19.19 -23.01 -6.33
C TYR A 334 -20.34 -24.02 -6.31
N SER A 335 -21.10 -24.13 -5.21
CA SER A 335 -22.21 -25.11 -5.11
C SER A 335 -23.31 -24.88 -6.15
N LYS A 336 -23.44 -23.63 -6.62
CA LYS A 336 -24.40 -23.20 -7.64
C LYS A 336 -23.81 -23.14 -9.05
N ALA A 337 -22.50 -23.34 -9.21
CA ALA A 337 -21.82 -23.22 -10.49
C ALA A 337 -22.21 -24.35 -11.44
N THR A 338 -22.44 -24.01 -12.72
CA THR A 338 -22.80 -24.96 -13.79
C THR A 338 -21.62 -25.33 -14.70
N LEU A 339 -20.39 -24.94 -14.33
CA LEU A 339 -19.16 -25.20 -15.10
C LEU A 339 -18.74 -26.68 -14.98
N TYR A 340 -19.26 -27.52 -15.88
CA TYR A 340 -18.95 -28.96 -15.94
C TYR A 340 -17.52 -29.19 -16.48
N GLY A 341 -16.52 -29.30 -15.60
CA GLY A 341 -15.15 -29.68 -15.97
C GLY A 341 -14.08 -29.20 -15.00
N ASP A 342 -13.57 -27.99 -15.19
CA ASP A 342 -12.48 -27.39 -14.40
C ASP A 342 -12.86 -27.10 -12.95
N ALA A 343 -14.15 -26.85 -12.69
CA ALA A 343 -14.64 -26.57 -11.34
C ALA A 343 -14.43 -27.77 -10.40
N ALA A 344 -14.46 -29.01 -10.89
CA ALA A 344 -14.28 -30.20 -10.05
C ALA A 344 -12.84 -30.37 -9.54
N GLU A 345 -11.85 -30.14 -10.41
CA GLU A 345 -10.43 -30.17 -10.03
C GLU A 345 -10.08 -28.98 -9.14
N PHE A 346 -10.60 -27.79 -9.46
CA PHE A 346 -10.52 -26.63 -8.58
C PHE A 346 -11.12 -26.92 -7.19
N ARG A 347 -12.32 -27.51 -7.11
CA ARG A 347 -12.95 -27.89 -5.82
C ARG A 347 -12.03 -28.81 -5.03
N LYS A 348 -11.52 -29.85 -5.68
CA LYS A 348 -10.65 -30.83 -5.03
C LYS A 348 -9.45 -30.12 -4.43
N ARG A 349 -8.78 -29.26 -5.18
CA ARG A 349 -7.63 -28.47 -4.69
C ARG A 349 -8.02 -27.49 -3.59
N TYR A 350 -9.09 -26.72 -3.80
CA TYR A 350 -9.57 -25.71 -2.87
C TYR A 350 -9.96 -26.33 -1.52
N VAL A 351 -10.77 -27.39 -1.52
CA VAL A 351 -11.18 -28.11 -0.29
C VAL A 351 -9.97 -28.75 0.39
N LEU A 352 -9.07 -29.41 -0.37
CA LEU A 352 -7.87 -30.04 0.19
C LEU A 352 -6.91 -29.02 0.81
N ASN A 353 -6.69 -27.87 0.16
CA ASN A 353 -5.70 -26.89 0.60
C ASN A 353 -6.20 -26.02 1.76
N PHE A 354 -7.51 -25.78 1.84
CA PHE A 354 -8.07 -24.88 2.87
C PHE A 354 -8.71 -25.59 4.06
N ASP A 355 -8.70 -26.93 4.06
CA ASP A 355 -9.30 -27.78 5.11
C ASP A 355 -10.68 -27.26 5.52
N LEU A 356 -11.49 -26.98 4.51
CA LEU A 356 -12.88 -26.57 4.71
C LEU A 356 -13.64 -27.88 4.94
N SER A 357 -13.83 -28.24 6.22
CA SER A 357 -14.54 -29.45 6.61
C SER A 357 -15.96 -29.43 6.07
N PHE A 358 -16.16 -30.03 4.90
CA PHE A 358 -17.47 -30.32 4.34
C PHE A 358 -17.73 -31.81 4.50
N SER A 359 -18.73 -32.15 5.30
CA SER A 359 -19.37 -33.47 5.20
C SER A 359 -20.15 -33.49 3.89
N PRO A 360 -19.86 -34.41 2.95
CA PRO A 360 -20.69 -34.62 1.79
C PRO A 360 -21.87 -35.50 2.24
N GLU A 361 -22.88 -34.91 2.85
CA GLU A 361 -24.17 -35.59 3.04
C GLU A 361 -25.29 -34.72 2.46
N GLU A 362 -25.95 -35.29 1.43
CA GLU A 362 -27.26 -34.95 0.83
C GLU A 362 -27.28 -33.66 -0.03
N GLU A 363 -27.53 -33.64 -1.35
CA GLU A 363 -28.12 -34.53 -2.36
C GLU A 363 -27.53 -34.18 -3.74
#